data_AF-A0A7Y5WKL1-F1
#
_entry.id   AF-A0A7Y5WKL1-F1
#
_cell.length_a   1.000
_cell.length_b   1.000
_cell.length_c   1.000
_cell.angle_alpha   90.00
_cell.angle_beta   90.00
_cell.angle_gamma   90.00
#
_symmetry.space_group_name_H-M   'P 1'
#
loop_
_entity.id
_entity.type
_entity.pdbx_description
1 polymer ?
#
loop_
_entity_poly.entity_id
_entity_poly.type
_entity_poly.pdbx_seq_one_letter_code
_entity_poly.pdbx_strand_id
1 'polypeptide(L)'
;MDEGWLDELAGAGGGAGGGLVRDRDLRATWFVGCDLSGVVVRGSDVAGMEVDSPWLMEGGARLLVNGVDVVPLVDAELNRRFPGRELRSASSPSELRDAWVAVEQAWAATLERASIMPPGTVDASVGGEWSLAQTLRHLVMATDTWLGRAVLGLDEPYHPLGLPNDDHDTQAYDASAFTDVTPTYRARPLRAVSGQRGTNRSESRVACCAARTFRLVSG
;
A
#
# COMPACT_ATOMS: atom_id res chain seq x y z
N MET A 1 -5.59 -19.96 15.90
CA MET A 1 -5.23 -18.54 16.09
C MET A 1 -6.11 -17.75 15.16
N ASP A 2 -6.77 -16.77 15.76
CA ASP A 2 -7.94 -16.03 15.30
C ASP A 2 -7.72 -15.30 13.97
N GLU A 3 -8.69 -15.34 13.07
CA GLU A 3 -8.68 -14.60 11.78
C GLU A 3 -9.08 -13.12 11.96
N GLY A 4 -9.41 -12.69 13.19
CA GLY A 4 -9.89 -11.34 13.50
C GLY A 4 -8.92 -10.17 13.26
N TRP A 5 -7.65 -10.41 12.91
CA TRP A 5 -6.67 -9.34 12.68
C TRP A 5 -6.75 -8.69 11.28
N LEU A 6 -7.39 -9.33 10.30
CA LEU A 6 -7.61 -8.71 8.98
C LEU A 6 -8.78 -7.72 9.01
N ASP A 7 -9.82 -8.02 9.81
CA ASP A 7 -10.97 -7.13 9.99
C ASP A 7 -10.61 -5.85 10.76
N GLU A 8 -9.59 -5.88 11.61
CA GLU A 8 -9.16 -4.73 12.42
C GLU A 8 -8.36 -3.69 11.63
N LEU A 9 -7.78 -4.06 10.47
CA LEU A 9 -7.14 -3.12 9.53
C LEU A 9 -8.12 -2.57 8.48
N ALA A 10 -9.26 -3.23 8.29
CA ALA A 10 -10.37 -2.74 7.50
C ALA A 10 -11.27 -1.90 8.41
N GLY A 11 -10.92 -0.63 8.61
CA GLY A 11 -11.62 0.28 9.51
C GLY A 11 -13.14 0.07 9.52
N ALA A 12 -13.68 -0.21 10.71
CA ALA A 12 -15.11 -0.39 10.94
C ALA A 12 -15.86 0.94 10.76
N GLY A 13 -16.06 1.35 9.52
CA GLY A 13 -16.96 2.43 9.16
C GLY A 13 -18.39 1.99 9.41
N GLY A 14 -19.09 2.69 10.31
CA GLY A 14 -20.52 2.46 10.55
C GLY A 14 -21.31 2.58 9.25
N GLY A 15 -21.79 1.46 8.72
CA GLY A 15 -22.53 1.42 7.47
C GLY A 15 -23.87 2.15 7.59
N ALA A 16 -24.02 3.27 6.88
CA ALA A 16 -25.34 3.76 6.52
C ALA A 16 -25.99 2.70 5.63
N GLY A 17 -27.16 2.18 6.03
CA GLY A 17 -27.90 1.20 5.22
C GLY A 17 -28.13 1.70 3.79
N GLY A 18 -28.19 0.77 2.83
CA GLY A 18 -28.29 1.09 1.41
C GLY A 18 -29.44 2.06 1.08
N GLY A 19 -29.16 3.04 0.21
CA GLY A 19 -30.10 4.10 -0.17
C GLY A 19 -29.99 4.46 -1.65
N LEU A 20 -31.09 4.97 -2.22
CA LEU A 20 -31.12 5.46 -3.60
C LEU A 20 -30.76 6.94 -3.64
N VAL A 21 -29.64 7.27 -4.30
CA VAL A 21 -29.33 8.65 -4.70
C VAL A 21 -29.85 8.86 -6.12
N ARG A 22 -30.76 9.84 -6.30
CA ARG A 22 -31.42 10.09 -7.59
C ARG A 22 -31.35 11.56 -8.00
N ASP A 23 -31.03 11.82 -9.26
CA ASP A 23 -31.04 13.15 -9.88
C ASP A 23 -30.24 14.18 -9.06
N ARG A 24 -29.07 13.76 -8.54
CA ARG A 24 -28.12 14.59 -7.78
C ARG A 24 -26.82 14.75 -8.56
N ASP A 25 -26.21 15.92 -8.41
CA ASP A 25 -24.86 16.19 -8.88
C ASP A 25 -23.85 15.80 -7.78
N LEU A 26 -22.90 14.92 -8.12
CA LEU A 26 -21.83 14.46 -7.24
C LEU A 26 -20.44 14.83 -7.77
N ARG A 27 -20.34 15.75 -8.72
CA ARG A 27 -19.04 16.20 -9.25
C ARG A 27 -18.15 16.74 -8.14
N ALA A 28 -16.84 16.52 -8.29
CA ALA A 28 -15.81 16.92 -7.32
C ALA A 28 -16.01 16.35 -5.90
N THR A 29 -16.74 15.24 -5.76
CA THR A 29 -16.90 14.51 -4.49
C THR A 29 -15.82 13.44 -4.35
N TRP A 30 -15.26 13.32 -3.14
CA TRP A 30 -14.29 12.29 -2.77
C TRP A 30 -14.94 11.30 -1.81
N PHE A 31 -14.75 10.00 -2.09
CA PHE A 31 -15.13 8.91 -1.18
C PHE A 31 -13.86 8.30 -0.61
N VAL A 32 -13.55 8.58 0.65
CA VAL A 32 -12.32 8.13 1.31
C VAL A 32 -12.70 7.14 2.40
N GLY A 33 -12.10 5.95 2.40
CA GLY A 33 -12.37 4.89 3.38
C GLY A 33 -13.80 4.35 3.37
N CYS A 34 -14.54 4.53 2.28
CA CYS A 34 -15.92 4.05 2.15
C CYS A 34 -15.97 2.64 1.57
N ASP A 35 -16.84 1.79 2.11
CA ASP A 35 -17.24 0.55 1.42
C ASP A 35 -18.23 0.91 0.30
N LEU A 36 -17.78 0.75 -0.95
CA LEU A 36 -18.58 0.96 -2.15
C LEU A 36 -18.99 -0.37 -2.80
N SER A 37 -18.82 -1.49 -2.11
CA SER A 37 -19.23 -2.80 -2.59
C SER A 37 -20.74 -2.81 -2.91
N GLY A 38 -21.08 -3.34 -4.07
CA GLY A 38 -22.47 -3.42 -4.53
C GLY A 38 -23.08 -2.09 -5.02
N VAL A 39 -22.36 -0.96 -5.01
CA VAL A 39 -22.85 0.30 -5.59
C VAL A 39 -23.07 0.13 -7.10
N VAL A 40 -24.26 0.52 -7.58
CA VAL A 40 -24.62 0.50 -9.00
C VAL A 40 -24.87 1.92 -9.49
N VAL A 41 -23.99 2.41 -10.35
CA VAL A 41 -24.16 3.67 -11.06
C VAL A 41 -24.84 3.38 -12.40
N ARG A 42 -26.11 3.81 -12.56
CA ARG A 42 -26.91 3.51 -13.75
C ARG A 42 -27.54 4.77 -14.33
N GLY A 43 -27.39 4.95 -15.64
CA GLY A 43 -27.95 6.10 -16.34
C GLY A 43 -27.36 7.44 -15.86
N SER A 44 -26.09 7.43 -15.46
CA SER A 44 -25.37 8.59 -14.95
C SER A 44 -24.14 8.85 -15.80
N ASP A 45 -23.72 10.12 -15.88
CA ASP A 45 -22.44 10.48 -16.48
C ASP A 45 -21.32 10.14 -15.50
N VAL A 46 -20.36 9.34 -15.96
CA VAL A 46 -19.19 8.89 -15.19
C VAL A 46 -17.88 9.34 -15.86
N ALA A 47 -17.94 10.22 -16.85
CA ALA A 47 -16.75 10.75 -17.50
C ALA A 47 -15.85 11.46 -16.47
N GLY A 48 -14.58 11.04 -16.42
CA GLY A 48 -13.62 11.57 -15.44
C GLY A 48 -13.73 10.98 -14.03
N MET A 49 -14.55 9.94 -13.81
CA MET A 49 -14.56 9.21 -12.55
C MET A 49 -13.25 8.45 -12.36
N GLU A 50 -12.65 8.61 -11.18
CA GLU A 50 -11.47 7.87 -10.76
C GLU A 50 -11.83 6.89 -9.64
N VAL A 51 -11.25 5.70 -9.71
CA VAL A 51 -11.41 4.65 -8.69
C VAL A 51 -10.02 4.22 -8.26
N ASP A 52 -9.67 4.55 -7.03
CA ASP A 52 -8.48 4.04 -6.36
C ASP A 52 -8.89 3.04 -5.29
N SER A 53 -8.70 1.75 -5.58
CA SER A 53 -9.02 0.68 -4.66
C SER A 53 -7.83 -0.27 -4.53
N PRO A 54 -7.10 -0.25 -3.40
CA PRO A 54 -5.95 -1.13 -3.21
C PRO A 54 -6.36 -2.61 -3.20
N TRP A 55 -7.59 -2.90 -2.79
CA TRP A 55 -8.16 -4.24 -2.63
C TRP A 55 -8.76 -4.80 -3.93
N LEU A 56 -8.90 -3.99 -4.98
CA LEU A 56 -9.62 -4.39 -6.21
C LEU A 56 -8.99 -5.60 -6.92
N MET A 57 -7.69 -5.83 -6.71
CA MET A 57 -6.94 -6.92 -7.33
C MET A 57 -6.85 -8.17 -6.43
N GLU A 58 -7.52 -8.17 -5.29
CA GLU A 58 -7.51 -9.24 -4.30
C GLU A 58 -8.82 -10.03 -4.32
N GLY A 59 -8.78 -11.28 -3.84
CA GLY A 59 -9.99 -12.05 -3.53
C GLY A 59 -10.95 -12.35 -4.69
N GLY A 60 -10.53 -12.20 -5.95
CA GLY A 60 -11.42 -12.36 -7.11
C GLY A 60 -12.48 -11.26 -7.22
N ALA A 61 -12.19 -10.07 -6.68
CA ALA A 61 -13.05 -8.90 -6.81
C ALA A 61 -13.32 -8.54 -8.28
N ARG A 62 -14.43 -7.82 -8.51
CA ARG A 62 -14.88 -7.41 -9.84
C ARG A 62 -15.26 -5.95 -9.84
N LEU A 63 -14.93 -5.27 -10.93
CA LEU A 63 -15.40 -3.92 -11.24
C LEU A 63 -15.97 -3.95 -12.65
N LEU A 64 -17.27 -3.67 -12.77
CA LEU A 64 -17.97 -3.78 -14.04
C LEU A 64 -18.15 -2.41 -14.68
N VAL A 65 -17.65 -2.25 -15.91
CA VAL A 65 -17.94 -1.10 -16.77
C VAL A 65 -18.81 -1.58 -17.90
N ASN A 66 -20.07 -1.13 -17.95
CA ASN A 66 -21.06 -1.59 -18.92
C ASN A 66 -21.19 -3.14 -18.99
N GLY A 67 -21.05 -3.81 -17.84
CA GLY A 67 -21.12 -5.28 -17.73
C GLY A 67 -19.83 -6.02 -18.05
N VAL A 68 -18.76 -5.32 -18.47
CA VAL A 68 -17.44 -5.91 -18.68
C VAL A 68 -16.63 -5.81 -17.39
N ASP A 69 -16.09 -6.93 -16.93
CA ASP A 69 -15.14 -6.93 -15.83
C ASP A 69 -13.79 -6.38 -16.27
N VAL A 70 -13.42 -5.21 -15.75
CA VAL A 70 -12.19 -4.51 -16.14
C VAL A 70 -11.00 -4.86 -15.26
N VAL A 71 -11.19 -5.63 -14.17
CA VAL A 71 -10.11 -5.95 -13.22
C VAL A 71 -8.91 -6.63 -13.91
N PRO A 72 -9.08 -7.67 -14.76
CA PRO A 72 -7.95 -8.30 -15.44
C PRO A 72 -7.23 -7.36 -16.42
N LEU A 73 -7.97 -6.48 -17.10
CA LEU A 73 -7.41 -5.48 -18.02
C LEU A 73 -6.52 -4.48 -17.26
N VAL A 74 -7.03 -3.98 -16.13
CA VAL A 74 -6.29 -3.04 -15.28
C VAL A 74 -5.07 -3.72 -14.65
N ASP A 75 -5.20 -4.95 -14.15
CA ASP A 75 -4.06 -5.68 -13.55
C ASP A 75 -2.93 -5.91 -14.56
N ALA A 76 -3.27 -6.31 -15.78
CA ALA A 76 -2.30 -6.49 -16.87
C ALA A 76 -1.60 -5.17 -17.25
N GLU A 77 -2.35 -4.07 -17.36
CA GLU A 77 -1.78 -2.75 -17.64
C GLU A 77 -0.88 -2.26 -16.51
N LEU A 78 -1.23 -2.51 -15.25
CA LEU A 78 -0.38 -2.19 -14.10
C LEU A 78 0.93 -2.99 -14.13
N ASN A 79 0.88 -4.29 -14.43
CA ASN A 79 2.09 -5.10 -14.57
C ASN A 79 2.96 -4.64 -15.76
N ARG A 80 2.34 -4.19 -16.86
CA ARG A 80 3.05 -3.62 -18.00
C ARG A 80 3.76 -2.30 -17.66
N ARG A 81 3.10 -1.42 -16.90
CA ARG A 81 3.68 -0.15 -16.44
C ARG A 81 4.77 -0.35 -15.41
N PHE A 82 4.61 -1.38 -14.57
CA PHE A 82 5.45 -1.62 -13.41
C PHE A 82 5.97 -3.06 -13.40
N PRO A 83 7.03 -3.35 -14.20
CA PRO A 83 7.61 -4.68 -14.26
C PRO A 83 8.05 -5.18 -12.88
N GLY A 84 7.79 -6.45 -12.59
CA GLY A 84 8.02 -7.07 -11.29
C GLY A 84 6.81 -7.02 -10.37
N ARG A 85 5.78 -6.20 -10.66
CA ARG A 85 4.54 -6.15 -9.87
C ARG A 85 3.80 -7.48 -9.90
N GLU A 86 3.85 -8.20 -11.02
CA GLU A 86 3.26 -9.52 -11.19
C GLU A 86 3.79 -10.54 -10.16
N LEU A 87 4.99 -10.33 -9.61
CA LEU A 87 5.59 -11.19 -8.58
C LEU A 87 4.94 -11.00 -7.20
N ARG A 88 4.01 -10.05 -7.04
CA ARG A 88 3.22 -9.88 -5.80
C ARG A 88 2.42 -11.12 -5.41
N SER A 89 2.14 -12.01 -6.36
CA SER A 89 1.44 -13.28 -6.11
C SER A 89 2.38 -14.45 -5.79
N ALA A 90 3.66 -14.18 -5.50
CA ALA A 90 4.65 -15.18 -5.14
C ALA A 90 4.14 -16.09 -4.01
N SER A 91 4.17 -17.39 -4.27
CA SER A 91 3.62 -18.44 -3.42
C SER A 91 4.67 -19.43 -2.91
N SER A 92 5.90 -19.33 -3.44
CA SER A 92 7.05 -20.14 -3.02
C SER A 92 8.20 -19.28 -2.51
N PRO A 93 9.13 -19.87 -1.71
CA PRO A 93 10.27 -19.12 -1.17
C PRO A 93 11.24 -18.63 -2.24
N SER A 94 11.37 -19.36 -3.35
CA SER A 94 12.12 -18.91 -4.53
C SER A 94 11.45 -17.72 -5.19
N GLU A 95 10.14 -17.80 -5.44
CA GLU A 95 9.38 -16.68 -6.02
C GLU A 95 9.42 -15.45 -5.13
N LEU A 96 9.39 -15.61 -3.80
CA LEU A 96 9.52 -14.49 -2.86
C LEU A 96 10.90 -13.83 -2.92
N ARG A 97 11.98 -14.61 -3.14
CA ARG A 97 13.31 -14.04 -3.36
C ARG A 97 13.38 -13.27 -4.67
N ASP A 98 12.76 -13.77 -5.73
CA ASP A 98 12.71 -13.08 -7.02
C ASP A 98 11.88 -11.79 -6.91
N ALA A 99 10.73 -11.84 -6.21
CA ALA A 99 9.90 -10.69 -5.90
C ALA A 99 10.68 -9.64 -5.10
N TRP A 100 11.47 -10.06 -4.11
CA TRP A 100 12.32 -9.16 -3.32
C TRP A 100 13.35 -8.44 -4.18
N VAL A 101 14.04 -9.17 -5.07
CA VAL A 101 15.00 -8.57 -6.01
C VAL A 101 14.31 -7.54 -6.92
N ALA A 102 13.12 -7.83 -7.42
CA ALA A 102 12.37 -6.90 -8.25
C ALA A 102 11.97 -5.62 -7.48
N VAL A 103 11.54 -5.76 -6.22
CA VAL A 103 11.22 -4.63 -5.34
C VAL A 103 12.47 -3.78 -5.08
N GLU A 104 13.62 -4.40 -4.78
CA GLU A 104 14.89 -3.68 -4.56
C GLU A 104 15.31 -2.89 -5.80
N GLN A 105 15.13 -3.45 -6.99
CA GLN A 105 15.44 -2.78 -8.26
C GLN A 105 14.50 -1.61 -8.55
N ALA A 106 13.19 -1.81 -8.41
CA ALA A 106 12.19 -0.75 -8.58
C ALA A 106 12.44 0.41 -7.60
N TRP A 107 12.79 0.06 -6.36
CA TRP A 107 13.14 1.02 -5.33
C TRP A 107 14.40 1.84 -5.69
N ALA A 108 15.47 1.16 -6.09
CA ALA A 108 16.71 1.82 -6.50
C ALA A 108 16.50 2.79 -7.66
N ALA A 109 15.74 2.38 -8.69
CA ALA A 109 15.42 3.24 -9.82
C ALA A 109 14.63 4.49 -9.42
N THR A 110 13.72 4.36 -8.45
CA THR A 110 12.91 5.48 -7.95
C THR A 110 13.74 6.48 -7.18
N LEU A 111 14.63 6.00 -6.31
CA LEU A 111 15.59 6.84 -5.61
C LEU A 111 16.55 7.55 -6.57
N GLU A 112 17.03 6.86 -7.61
CA GLU A 112 17.87 7.46 -8.64
C GLU A 112 17.14 8.59 -9.37
N ARG A 113 15.90 8.36 -9.81
CA ARG A 113 15.06 9.41 -10.43
C ARG A 113 14.87 10.60 -9.49
N ALA A 114 14.53 10.37 -8.23
CA ALA A 114 14.34 11.44 -7.26
C ALA A 114 15.63 12.23 -6.99
N SER A 115 16.80 11.58 -7.07
CA SER A 115 18.09 12.22 -6.79
C SER A 115 18.52 13.28 -7.82
N ILE A 116 17.97 13.22 -9.03
CA ILE A 116 18.25 14.17 -10.12
C ILE A 116 17.14 15.22 -10.31
N MET A 117 16.08 15.14 -9.50
CA MET A 117 14.99 16.12 -9.50
C MET A 117 15.37 17.37 -8.69
N PRO A 118 14.66 18.50 -8.87
CA PRO A 118 14.91 19.71 -8.10
C PRO A 118 14.93 19.49 -6.58
N PRO A 119 15.74 20.26 -5.83
CA PRO A 119 15.70 20.22 -4.37
C PRO A 119 14.28 20.43 -3.82
N GLY A 120 13.89 19.62 -2.84
CA GLY A 120 12.56 19.65 -2.23
C GLY A 120 11.53 18.71 -2.88
N THR A 121 11.83 18.09 -4.04
CA THR A 121 10.91 17.14 -4.68
C THR A 121 10.55 15.96 -3.77
N VAL A 122 11.53 15.44 -3.02
CA VAL A 122 11.36 14.29 -2.11
C VAL A 122 10.42 14.58 -0.93
N ASP A 123 10.27 15.86 -0.58
CA ASP A 123 9.45 16.33 0.53
C ASP A 123 8.09 16.90 0.06
N ALA A 124 7.87 16.99 -1.25
CA ALA A 124 6.64 17.53 -1.82
C ALA A 124 5.50 16.51 -1.76
N SER A 125 4.33 16.94 -1.29
CA SER A 125 3.06 16.22 -1.43
C SER A 125 2.36 16.64 -2.72
N VAL A 126 1.74 15.67 -3.41
CA VAL A 126 1.01 15.89 -4.66
C VAL A 126 -0.37 15.26 -4.55
N GLY A 127 -1.43 16.00 -4.85
CA GLY A 127 -2.79 15.46 -4.85
C GLY A 127 -3.34 15.08 -3.47
N GLY A 128 -2.74 15.59 -2.39
CA GLY A 128 -3.09 15.17 -1.02
C GLY A 128 -2.43 13.86 -0.58
N GLU A 129 -1.64 13.23 -1.46
CA GLU A 129 -0.88 12.03 -1.16
C GLU A 129 0.37 12.34 -0.34
N TRP A 130 0.92 11.30 0.27
CA TRP A 130 2.21 11.37 0.95
C TRP A 130 3.35 11.76 0.00
N SER A 131 4.32 12.51 0.54
CA SER A 131 5.60 12.73 -0.12
C SER A 131 6.40 11.43 -0.27
N LEU A 132 7.42 11.43 -1.14
CA LEU A 132 8.34 10.31 -1.27
C LEU A 132 9.04 9.99 0.06
N ALA A 133 9.42 11.02 0.82
CA ALA A 133 10.02 10.86 2.15
C ALA A 133 9.05 10.20 3.15
N GLN A 134 7.78 10.59 3.16
CA GLN A 134 6.76 9.96 4.02
C GLN A 134 6.50 8.51 3.61
N THR A 135 6.33 8.25 2.31
CA THR A 135 6.23 6.89 1.74
C THR A 135 7.38 6.02 2.21
N LEU A 136 8.61 6.52 2.12
CA LEU A 136 9.82 5.82 2.53
C LEU A 136 9.80 5.38 3.99
N ARG A 137 9.45 6.33 4.86
CA ARG A 137 9.33 6.07 6.29
C ARG A 137 8.24 5.04 6.57
N HIS A 138 7.15 5.08 5.81
CA HIS A 138 6.10 4.08 5.92
C HIS A 138 6.57 2.70 5.49
N LEU A 139 7.36 2.58 4.42
CA LEU A 139 7.91 1.29 4.01
C LEU A 139 8.87 0.70 5.04
N VAL A 140 9.62 1.53 5.76
CA VAL A 140 10.42 1.08 6.91
C VAL A 140 9.49 0.49 7.98
N MET A 141 8.46 1.22 8.41
CA MET A 141 7.48 0.74 9.39
C MET A 141 6.77 -0.55 8.94
N ALA A 142 6.37 -0.63 7.67
CA ALA A 142 5.72 -1.82 7.11
C ALA A 142 6.67 -3.03 7.11
N THR A 143 7.94 -2.83 6.76
CA THR A 143 8.96 -3.90 6.81
C THR A 143 9.17 -4.38 8.24
N ASP A 144 9.28 -3.47 9.20
CA ASP A 144 9.43 -3.77 10.62
C ASP A 144 8.20 -4.52 11.16
N THR A 145 6.99 -4.15 10.74
CA THR A 145 5.75 -4.84 11.11
C THR A 145 5.74 -6.27 10.58
N TRP A 146 5.96 -6.46 9.28
CA TRP A 146 5.75 -7.78 8.66
C TRP A 146 6.95 -8.70 8.84
N LEU A 147 8.16 -8.23 8.57
CA LEU A 147 9.36 -9.04 8.71
C LEU A 147 9.83 -9.07 10.17
N GLY A 148 9.97 -7.91 10.81
CA GLY A 148 10.46 -7.80 12.18
C GLY A 148 9.53 -8.44 13.19
N ARG A 149 8.29 -7.95 13.29
CA ARG A 149 7.31 -8.45 14.27
C ARG A 149 6.73 -9.80 13.86
N ALA A 150 6.08 -9.87 12.70
CA ALA A 150 5.23 -11.02 12.38
C ALA A 150 6.03 -12.28 11.98
N VAL A 151 7.13 -12.14 11.24
CA VAL A 151 7.95 -13.28 10.80
C VAL A 151 9.06 -13.60 11.79
N LEU A 152 9.83 -12.59 12.23
CA LEU A 152 11.00 -12.79 13.09
C LEU A 152 10.67 -12.78 14.59
N GLY A 153 9.49 -12.28 14.99
CA GLY A 153 9.05 -12.27 16.39
C GLY A 153 9.81 -11.29 17.28
N LEU A 154 10.30 -10.18 16.74
CA LEU A 154 11.00 -9.16 17.53
C LEU A 154 10.02 -8.41 18.46
N ASP A 155 10.42 -8.22 19.72
CA ASP A 155 9.61 -7.52 20.73
C ASP A 155 9.45 -6.01 20.40
N GLU A 156 10.57 -5.36 20.08
CA GLU A 156 10.69 -3.96 19.67
C GLU A 156 11.19 -3.85 18.21
N PRO A 157 10.33 -4.11 17.21
CA PRO A 157 10.73 -4.18 15.80
C PRO A 157 10.87 -2.81 15.14
N TYR A 158 10.25 -1.77 15.70
CA TYR A 158 10.03 -0.50 15.00
C TYR A 158 11.24 0.43 15.05
N HIS A 159 11.70 0.82 13.88
CA HIS A 159 12.70 1.88 13.76
C HIS A 159 12.06 3.25 14.02
N PRO A 160 12.69 4.16 14.80
CA PRO A 160 12.13 5.47 15.11
C PRO A 160 11.81 6.35 13.90
N LEU A 161 12.52 6.16 12.78
CA LEU A 161 12.25 6.88 11.53
C LEU A 161 11.04 6.35 10.76
N GLY A 162 10.42 5.25 11.19
CA GLY A 162 9.18 4.75 10.62
C GLY A 162 8.08 5.82 10.62
N LEU A 163 7.10 5.66 9.73
CA LEU A 163 5.89 6.46 9.72
C LEU A 163 4.66 5.54 9.66
N PRO A 164 3.85 5.48 10.73
CA PRO A 164 2.58 4.77 10.69
C PRO A 164 1.60 5.32 9.64
N ASN A 165 0.54 4.57 9.31
CA ASN A 165 -0.58 5.12 8.55
C ASN A 165 -1.23 6.28 9.32
N ASP A 166 -1.91 7.18 8.59
CA ASP A 166 -2.67 8.29 9.19
C ASP A 166 -3.94 7.81 9.92
N ASP A 167 -4.17 6.49 9.98
CA ASP A 167 -5.25 5.86 10.75
C ASP A 167 -4.90 5.91 12.25
N HIS A 168 -5.34 6.97 12.91
CA HIS A 168 -4.96 7.30 14.30
C HIS A 168 -5.54 6.36 15.39
N ASP A 169 -6.42 5.42 15.04
CA ASP A 169 -7.14 4.55 15.98
C ASP A 169 -6.73 3.07 15.86
N THR A 170 -5.43 2.77 15.81
CA THR A 170 -4.94 1.38 15.80
C THR A 170 -4.19 0.98 17.07
N GLN A 171 -4.47 -0.22 17.58
CA GLN A 171 -3.72 -0.84 18.68
C GLN A 171 -2.53 -1.68 18.18
N ALA A 172 -2.26 -1.70 16.87
CA ALA A 172 -1.24 -2.57 16.27
C ALA A 172 0.20 -2.18 16.66
N TYR A 173 0.43 -0.94 17.10
CA TYR A 173 1.74 -0.42 17.50
C TYR A 173 1.61 0.70 18.53
N ASP A 174 2.69 0.91 19.31
CA ASP A 174 2.81 2.07 20.19
C ASP A 174 3.36 3.26 19.38
N ALA A 175 2.59 4.34 19.30
CA ALA A 175 2.99 5.55 18.56
C ALA A 175 4.29 6.18 19.10
N SER A 176 4.63 5.96 20.37
CA SER A 176 5.88 6.46 20.97
C SER A 176 7.14 5.80 20.40
N ALA A 177 7.00 4.71 19.64
CA ALA A 177 8.09 4.08 18.92
C ALA A 177 8.62 4.94 17.75
N PHE A 178 7.88 5.95 17.30
CA PHE A 178 8.21 6.77 16.13
C PHE A 178 8.58 8.21 16.52
N THR A 179 9.44 8.84 15.72
CA THR A 179 9.81 10.25 15.91
C THR A 179 8.85 11.20 15.20
N ASP A 180 8.46 12.27 15.92
CA ASP A 180 7.73 13.42 15.38
C ASP A 180 8.63 14.39 14.61
N VAL A 181 9.95 14.25 14.69
CA VAL A 181 10.90 15.09 13.97
C VAL A 181 11.00 14.60 12.54
N THR A 182 10.62 15.42 11.56
CA THR A 182 10.82 15.11 10.14
C THR A 182 12.32 15.00 9.85
N PRO A 183 12.84 13.80 9.54
CA PRO A 183 14.26 13.63 9.25
C PRO A 183 14.58 14.26 7.89
N THR A 184 15.76 14.86 7.75
CA THR A 184 16.23 15.28 6.42
C THR A 184 16.43 14.06 5.52
N TYR A 185 15.94 14.12 4.28
CA TYR A 185 16.03 13.04 3.28
C TYR A 185 17.47 12.53 2.99
N ARG A 186 18.53 13.19 3.48
CA ARG A 186 19.93 12.71 3.42
C ARG A 186 20.21 11.41 4.17
N ALA A 187 19.19 10.70 4.66
CA ALA A 187 19.32 9.35 5.19
C ALA A 187 19.15 8.34 4.05
N ARG A 188 20.15 7.49 3.86
CA ARG A 188 20.13 6.31 2.98
C ARG A 188 19.25 5.25 3.65
N PRO A 189 17.95 5.07 3.31
CA PRO A 189 17.03 4.43 4.25
C PRO A 189 17.09 2.89 4.25
N LEU A 190 17.75 2.26 3.28
CA LEU A 190 17.73 0.80 3.18
C LEU A 190 19.15 0.22 3.20
N ARG A 191 19.74 0.25 4.39
CA ARG A 191 20.74 -0.74 4.82
C ARG A 191 20.36 -1.25 6.20
N ALA A 192 19.19 -1.85 6.31
CA ALA A 192 18.73 -2.44 7.56
C ALA A 192 18.00 -3.78 7.37
N VAL A 193 18.38 -4.59 6.38
CA VAL A 193 18.09 -6.05 6.41
C VAL A 193 19.25 -6.83 5.80
N SER A 194 20.49 -6.57 6.25
CA SER A 194 21.66 -7.36 5.81
C SER A 194 22.50 -7.85 6.99
N GLY A 195 21.86 -8.22 8.10
CA GLY A 195 22.61 -8.55 9.31
C GLY A 195 21.86 -9.22 10.44
N GLN A 196 20.89 -10.11 10.19
CA GLN A 196 20.40 -11.01 11.26
C GLN A 196 20.01 -12.36 10.66
N ARG A 197 20.84 -13.38 10.93
CA ARG A 197 20.52 -14.78 10.68
C ARG A 197 19.53 -15.23 11.75
N GLY A 198 18.24 -15.08 11.47
CA GLY A 198 17.17 -15.71 12.23
C GLY A 198 16.84 -17.06 11.61
N THR A 199 17.00 -18.13 12.36
CA THR A 199 16.56 -19.46 11.95
C THR A 199 15.05 -19.59 12.18
N ASN A 200 14.35 -20.07 11.15
CA ASN A 200 13.11 -20.87 11.16
C ASN A 200 11.80 -20.26 10.60
N ARG A 201 11.28 -21.01 9.62
CA ARG A 201 9.89 -21.28 9.17
C ARG A 201 8.76 -20.33 9.60
N SER A 202 8.26 -19.56 8.63
CA SER A 202 6.86 -19.65 8.15
C SER A 202 6.70 -18.91 6.82
N GLU A 203 6.85 -19.66 5.73
CA GLU A 203 6.75 -19.18 4.35
C GLU A 203 5.28 -19.24 3.92
N SER A 204 4.53 -18.13 4.02
CA SER A 204 3.24 -17.95 3.29
C SER A 204 2.61 -16.55 3.41
N ARG A 205 3.21 -15.57 4.10
CA ARG A 205 2.53 -14.28 4.39
C ARG A 205 3.23 -13.02 3.87
N VAL A 206 4.32 -13.19 3.12
CA VAL A 206 5.18 -12.09 2.61
C VAL A 206 4.57 -11.36 1.40
N ALA A 207 3.58 -11.95 0.73
CA ALA A 207 3.06 -11.50 -0.57
C ALA A 207 2.15 -10.24 -0.53
N CYS A 208 1.44 -9.99 0.57
CA CYS A 208 0.35 -8.99 0.59
C CYS A 208 0.84 -7.52 0.54
N CYS A 209 1.96 -7.19 1.19
CA CYS A 209 2.38 -5.79 1.32
C CYS A 209 3.16 -5.25 0.08
N ALA A 210 3.68 -6.13 -0.78
CA ALA A 210 4.32 -5.73 -2.03
C ALA A 210 3.33 -5.03 -3.00
N ALA A 211 2.02 -5.31 -2.86
CA ALA A 211 0.99 -4.79 -3.76
C ALA A 211 0.66 -3.30 -3.56
N ARG A 212 0.74 -2.77 -2.33
CA ARG A 212 0.42 -1.36 -2.02
C ARG A 212 1.58 -0.41 -2.31
N THR A 213 2.82 -0.89 -2.18
CA THR A 213 4.06 -0.13 -2.46
C THR A 213 4.22 0.22 -3.95
N PHE A 214 3.63 -0.55 -4.87
CA PHE A 214 3.91 -0.41 -6.30
C PHE A 214 3.41 0.89 -6.94
N ARG A 215 2.38 1.55 -6.38
CA ARG A 215 1.90 2.85 -6.90
C ARG A 215 2.76 4.02 -6.42
N LEU A 216 3.28 3.97 -5.20
CA LEU A 216 4.10 5.04 -4.62
C LEU A 216 5.53 5.08 -5.18
N VAL A 217 6.03 3.94 -5.68
CA VAL A 217 7.36 3.82 -6.30
C VAL A 217 7.33 4.16 -7.79
N SER A 218 6.14 4.19 -8.40
CA SER A 218 6.03 4.19 -9.87
C SER A 218 5.08 5.24 -10.46
N GLY A 219 4.51 6.11 -9.62
CA GLY A 219 3.81 7.33 -10.03
C GLY A 219 4.77 8.43 -10.47
#